data_AF-C2EW61-F1
#
_entry.id   AF-C2EW61-F1
#
_cell.length_a   1.000
_cell.length_b   1.000
_cell.length_c   1.000
_cell.angle_alpha   90.00
_cell.angle_beta   90.00
_cell.angle_gamma   90.00
#
_symmetry.space_group_name_H-M   'P 1'
#
loop_
_entity.id
_entity.type
_entity.pdbx_description
1 polymer ?
#
loop_
_entity_poly.entity_id
_entity_poly.type
_entity_poly.pdbx_seq_one_letter_code
_entity_poly.pdbx_strand_id
1 'polypeptide(L)' 'MAGNKTDPRVVKTRNSLRKALVYLMRREKLEDISVQKITETANITRGTFYLHYKDKKDFIRSAINE' A
#
# COMPACT_ATOMS: atom_id res chain seq x y z
N MET A 1 1.53 -31.24 -3.99
CA MET A 1 1.00 -29.86 -4.09
C MET A 1 1.65 -28.98 -3.03
N ALA A 2 2.55 -28.07 -3.39
CA ALA A 2 3.04 -27.05 -2.46
C ALA A 2 2.16 -25.80 -2.61
N GLY A 3 1.34 -25.50 -1.61
CA GLY A 3 0.45 -24.34 -1.63
C GLY A 3 1.25 -23.04 -1.75
N ASN A 4 0.82 -22.17 -2.66
CA ASN A 4 1.31 -20.80 -2.82
C ASN A 4 1.10 -20.02 -1.51
N LYS A 5 2.02 -20.15 -0.56
CA LYS A 5 2.10 -19.27 0.60
C LYS A 5 2.69 -17.96 0.10
N THR A 6 1.85 -16.93 -0.05
CA THR A 6 2.30 -15.57 -0.30
C THR A 6 3.35 -15.19 0.74
N ASP A 7 4.49 -14.68 0.28
CA ASP A 7 5.60 -14.35 1.16
C ASP A 7 5.12 -13.41 2.31
N PRO A 8 5.38 -13.76 3.59
CA PRO A 8 4.96 -12.95 4.73
C PRO A 8 5.43 -11.50 4.66
N ARG A 9 6.55 -11.22 3.99
CA ARG A 9 7.08 -9.87 3.77
C ARG A 9 6.18 -9.06 2.84
N VAL A 10 5.65 -9.70 1.79
CA VAL A 10 4.68 -9.09 0.88
C VAL A 10 3.41 -8.73 1.64
N VAL A 11 2.88 -9.67 2.43
CA VAL A 11 1.67 -9.45 3.24
C VAL A 11 1.88 -8.31 4.23
N LYS A 12 3.02 -8.28 4.93
CA LYS A 12 3.37 -7.21 5.87
C LYS A 12 3.40 -5.84 5.18
N THR A 13 4.08 -5.73 4.04
CA THR A 13 4.16 -4.48 3.28
C THR A 13 2.79 -4.00 2.81
N ARG A 14 1.97 -4.90 2.23
CA ARG A 14 0.60 -4.54 1.78
C ARG A 14 -0.26 -4.03 2.94
N ASN A 15 -0.19 -4.71 4.09
CA ASN A 15 -0.94 -4.32 5.27
C ASN A 15 -0.48 -2.95 5.83
N SER A 16 0.82 -2.69 5.89
CA SER A 16 1.33 -1.37 6.32
C SER A 16 0.87 -0.25 5.39
N LEU A 17 0.94 -0.46 4.07
CA LEU A 17 0.49 0.53 3.08
C LEU A 17 -1.02 0.79 3.18
N ARG A 18 -1.84 -0.26 3.36
CA ARG A 18 -3.30 -0.11 3.57
C ARG A 18 -3.63 0.68 4.83
N LYS A 19 -2.97 0.38 5.94
CA LYS A 19 -3.16 1.11 7.21
C LYS A 19 -2.80 2.58 7.05
N ALA A 20 -1.70 2.88 6.37
CA ALA A 20 -1.30 4.25 6.06
C ALA A 20 -2.34 4.97 5.20
N LEU A 21 -2.88 4.33 4.16
CA LEU A 21 -3.93 4.90 3.33
C LEU A 21 -5.18 5.25 4.14
N VAL A 22 -5.69 4.30 4.94
CA VAL A 22 -6.88 4.51 5.79
C VAL A 22 -6.65 5.64 6.79
N TYR A 23 -5.46 5.71 7.37
CA TYR A 23 -5.09 6.78 8.29
C TYR A 23 -5.10 8.15 7.60
N LEU A 24 -4.53 8.26 6.41
CA LEU A 24 -4.49 9.51 5.65
C LEU A 24 -5.88 9.92 5.17
N MET A 25 -6.71 8.98 4.70
CA MET A 25 -8.08 9.26 4.25
C MET A 25 -9.00 9.78 5.36
N ARG A 26 -8.66 9.55 6.64
CA ARG A 26 -9.38 10.16 7.78
C ARG A 26 -9.03 11.64 8.00
N ARG A 27 -7.94 12.13 7.39
CA ARG A 27 -7.37 13.46 7.64
C ARG A 27 -7.41 14.38 6.43
N GLU A 28 -7.36 13.82 5.23
CA GLU A 28 -7.31 14.55 3.97
C GLU A 28 -8.05 13.79 2.86
N LYS A 29 -8.40 14.51 1.78
CA LYS A 29 -9.07 13.91 0.63
C LYS A 29 -8.10 13.02 -0.14
N LEU A 30 -8.64 12.00 -0.82
CA LEU A 30 -7.84 11.05 -1.61
C LEU A 30 -7.02 11.70 -2.75
N GLU A 31 -7.50 12.83 -3.27
CA GLU A 31 -6.79 13.64 -4.26
C GLU A 31 -5.48 14.21 -3.72
N ASP A 32 -5.45 14.63 -2.45
CA ASP A 32 -4.29 15.23 -1.76
C ASP A 32 -3.27 14.18 -1.27
N ILE A 33 -3.69 12.92 -1.19
CA ILE A 33 -2.83 11.81 -0.76
C ILE A 33 -1.89 11.44 -1.90
N SER A 34 -0.57 11.57 -1.70
CA SER A 34 0.45 11.16 -2.66
C SER A 34 1.04 9.79 -2.30
N VAL A 35 1.68 9.13 -3.28
CA VAL A 35 2.46 7.90 -3.03
C VAL A 35 3.50 8.15 -1.95
N GLN A 36 4.16 9.31 -1.97
CA GLN A 36 5.14 9.71 -0.97
C GLN A 36 4.53 9.71 0.44
N LYS A 37 3.41 10.42 0.67
CA LYS A 37 2.75 10.46 1.98
C LYS A 37 2.38 9.07 2.48
N ILE A 38 1.85 8.21 1.60
CA ILE A 38 1.51 6.83 1.94
C ILE A 38 2.77 6.06 2.38
N THR A 39 3.84 6.15 1.59
CA THR A 39 5.09 5.42 1.86
C THR A 39 5.77 5.89 3.15
N GLU A 40 5.79 7.21 3.41
CA GLU A 40 6.32 7.78 4.64
C GLU A 40 5.49 7.34 5.85
N THR A 41 4.16 7.43 5.76
CA THR A 41 3.24 7.00 6.84
C THR A 41 3.34 5.49 7.11
N ALA A 42 3.55 4.67 6.07
CA ALA A 42 3.70 3.23 6.19
C ALA A 42 5.10 2.78 6.67
N ASN A 43 6.07 3.70 6.75
CA ASN A 43 7.49 3.41 6.93
C ASN A 43 8.03 2.41 5.89
N ILE A 44 7.73 2.67 4.62
CA ILE A 44 8.12 1.84 3.46
C ILE A 44 8.83 2.73 2.44
N THR A 45 9.84 2.21 1.76
CA THR A 45 10.51 2.97 0.69
C THR A 45 9.62 3.06 -0.56
N ARG A 46 9.75 4.15 -1.32
CA ARG A 46 9.08 4.26 -2.63
C ARG A 46 9.44 3.11 -3.57
N GLY A 47 10.70 2.67 -3.56
CA GLY A 47 11.13 1.50 -4.34
C GLY A 47 10.32 0.25 -4.00
N THR A 48 10.17 -0.05 -2.70
CA THR A 48 9.35 -1.17 -2.23
C THR A 48 7.88 -1.02 -2.61
N PHE A 49 7.31 0.19 -2.57
CA PHE A 49 5.95 0.43 -3.06
C PHE A 49 5.83 0.04 -4.55
N TYR A 50 6.77 0.48 -5.39
CA TYR A 50 6.73 0.21 -6.82
C TYR A 50 7.04 -1.25 -7.20
N LEU A 51 7.59 -2.05 -6.29
CA LEU A 51 7.66 -3.51 -6.45
C LEU A 51 6.29 -4.19 -6.35
N HIS A 52 5.31 -3.54 -5.71
CA HIS A 52 3.98 -4.09 -5.48
C HIS A 52 2.91 -3.43 -6.35
N TYR A 53 3.06 -2.13 -6.65
CA TYR A 53 2.04 -1.34 -7.31
C TYR A 53 2.64 -0.41 -8.36
N LYS A 54 1.95 -0.24 -9.49
CA LYS A 54 2.43 0.65 -10.57
C LYS A 54 2.35 2.12 -10.18
N ASP A 55 1.26 2.49 -9.51
CA ASP A 55 0.97 3.87 -9.12
C ASP A 55 -0.09 3.91 -8.00
N LYS A 56 -0.46 5.13 -7.59
CA LYS A 56 -1.47 5.35 -6.53
C LYS A 56 -2.82 4.70 -6.86
N LYS A 57 -3.30 4.80 -8.10
CA LYS A 57 -4.59 4.23 -8.52
C LYS A 57 -4.56 2.71 -8.50
N ASP A 58 -3.46 2.11 -8.97
CA ASP A 58 -3.25 0.66 -8.93
C ASP A 58 -3.28 0.15 -7.48
N PHE A 59 -2.57 0.83 -6.57
CA PHE A 59 -2.63 0.53 -5.14
C PHE A 59 -4.03 0.65 -4.56
N ILE A 60 -4.76 1.74 -4.83
CA ILE A 60 -6.13 1.93 -4.31
C ILE A 60 -7.06 0.82 -4.82
N ARG A 61 -6.97 0.48 -6.10
CA ARG A 61 -7.76 -0.63 -6.69
C ARG A 61 -7.44 -1.95 -5.99
N SER A 62 -6.16 -2.23 -5.76
CA SER A 62 -5.74 -3.42 -5.00
C SER A 62 -6.16 -3.36 -3.53
N ALA A 63 -6.29 -2.17 -2.94
CA ALA A 63 -6.70 -2.01 -1.55
C ALA A 63 -8.20 -2.21 -1.35
N ILE A 64 -9.03 -1.98 -2.37
CA ILE A 64 -10.49 -2.14 -2.35
C ILE A 64 -10.92 -3.57 -2.72
N ASN A 65 -10.16 -4.24 -3.60
CA ASN A 65 -10.52 -5.57 -4.13
C ASN A 65 -9.99 -6.75 -3.29
N GLU A 66 -9.40 -6.50 -2.12
CA GLU A 66 -8.88 -7.52 -1.19
C GLU A 66 -9.64 -7.44 0.13
#